data_AF-A0A516WS71-F1
#
_entry.id   AF-A0A516WS71-F1
#
_cell.length_a   1.000
_cell.length_b   1.000
_cell.length_c   1.000
_cell.angle_alpha   90.00
_cell.angle_beta   90.00
_cell.angle_gamma   90.00
#
_symmetry.space_group_name_H-M   'P 1'
#
loop_
_entity.id
_entity.type
_entity.pdbx_description
1 polymer ?
#
loop_
_entity_poly.entity_id
_entity_poly.type
_entity_poly.pdbx_seq_one_letter_code
_entity_poly.pdbx_strand_id
1 'polypeptide(L)'
;MAQKPWCYLDVPALTKPDLASVLVREVLDESPYLVGSCLERADYRDVDIRVLLDDERYDALFPRPGSDPLRHLIEDRLTDHYVAMTGLRVDFQIQRQSNANEKYRGVRHPLALYLHLPDEED
;
A
#
# COMPACT_ATOMS: atom_id res chain seq x y z
N MET A 1 14.65 -27.15 9.58
CA MET A 1 14.46 -26.24 8.42
C MET A 1 14.21 -24.86 8.99
N ALA A 2 14.92 -23.82 8.55
CA ALA A 2 14.63 -22.47 8.99
C ALA A 2 13.21 -22.10 8.53
N GLN A 3 12.39 -21.55 9.43
CA GLN A 3 11.03 -21.15 9.09
C GLN A 3 11.10 -20.03 8.06
N LYS A 4 10.35 -20.17 6.95
CA LYS A 4 10.24 -19.12 5.95
C LYS A 4 9.70 -17.85 6.63
N PRO A 5 10.35 -16.69 6.52
CA PRO A 5 9.82 -15.47 7.09
C PRO A 5 8.55 -15.07 6.34
N TRP A 6 7.63 -14.40 7.04
CA TRP A 6 6.39 -13.90 6.45
C TRP A 6 6.63 -12.67 5.55
N CYS A 7 7.74 -11.97 5.74
CA CYS A 7 8.21 -10.83 4.96
C CYS A 7 9.74 -10.82 4.91
N TYR A 8 10.30 -10.42 3.78
CA TYR A 8 11.74 -10.34 3.53
C TYR A 8 12.29 -8.91 3.62
N LEU A 9 11.46 -7.94 4.00
CA LEU A 9 11.93 -6.67 4.54
C LEU A 9 12.39 -6.89 6.00
N ASP A 10 13.54 -6.35 6.36
CA ASP A 10 13.93 -6.32 7.76
C ASP A 10 13.04 -5.33 8.56
N VAL A 11 13.08 -5.43 9.89
CA VAL A 11 12.21 -4.63 10.75
C VAL A 11 12.39 -3.12 10.51
N PRO A 12 13.62 -2.56 10.44
CA PRO A 12 13.81 -1.15 10.11
C PRO A 12 13.25 -0.74 8.74
N ALA A 13 13.37 -1.59 7.72
CA ALA A 13 12.83 -1.35 6.40
C ALA A 13 11.30 -1.50 6.35
N LEU A 14 10.68 -2.19 7.30
CA LEU A 14 9.22 -2.31 7.42
C LEU A 14 8.59 -1.15 8.22
N THR A 15 9.27 -0.65 9.25
CA THR A 15 8.75 0.46 10.07
C THR A 15 8.55 1.75 9.27
N LYS A 16 9.45 2.05 8.33
CA LYS A 16 9.36 3.29 7.53
C LYS A 16 8.15 3.31 6.57
N PRO A 17 7.88 2.26 5.79
CA PRO A 17 6.63 2.14 5.03
C PRO A 17 5.40 2.31 5.91
N ASP A 18 5.34 1.65 7.07
CA ASP A 18 4.17 1.74 7.95
C ASP A 18 3.91 3.17 8.42
N LEU A 19 4.95 3.89 8.87
CA LEU A 19 4.84 5.30 9.24
C LEU A 19 4.49 6.20 8.04
N ALA A 20 5.05 5.94 6.86
CA ALA A 20 4.72 6.70 5.65
C ALA A 20 3.26 6.48 5.22
N SER A 21 2.70 5.30 5.50
CA SER A 21 1.31 4.93 5.19
C SER A 21 0.28 5.66 6.05
N VAL A 22 0.66 6.25 7.18
CA VAL A 22 -0.25 7.06 8.01
C VAL A 22 -0.85 8.19 7.19
N LEU A 23 -0.02 9.00 6.53
CA LEU A 23 -0.49 10.11 5.71
C LEU A 23 -1.43 9.63 4.60
N VAL A 24 -1.11 8.48 4.00
CA VAL A 24 -1.93 7.90 2.94
C VAL A 24 -3.29 7.46 3.47
N ARG A 25 -3.33 6.84 4.66
CA ARG A 25 -4.56 6.45 5.33
C ARG A 25 -5.44 7.67 5.62
N GLU A 26 -4.87 8.75 6.16
CA GLU A 26 -5.61 9.98 6.47
C GLU A 26 -6.16 10.66 5.20
N VAL A 27 -5.38 10.67 4.11
CA VAL A 27 -5.77 11.36 2.86
C VAL A 27 -6.77 10.54 2.05
N LEU A 28 -6.61 9.21 2.02
CA LEU A 28 -7.45 8.31 1.23
C LEU A 28 -8.52 7.62 2.07
N ASP A 29 -8.61 7.89 3.37
CA ASP A 29 -9.57 7.26 4.30
C ASP A 29 -9.65 5.73 4.11
N GLU A 30 -8.51 5.10 3.82
CA GLU A 30 -8.40 3.69 3.53
C GLU A 30 -7.00 3.17 3.87
N SER A 31 -6.92 1.91 4.30
CA SER A 31 -5.66 1.33 4.74
C SER A 31 -4.77 0.95 3.55
N PRO A 32 -3.51 1.40 3.49
CA PRO A 32 -2.54 0.87 2.55
C PRO A 32 -2.10 -0.54 2.95
N TYR A 33 -1.75 -1.35 1.97
CA TYR A 33 -1.29 -2.71 2.17
C TYR A 33 0.06 -2.92 1.50
N LEU A 34 1.01 -3.47 2.26
CA LEU A 34 2.21 -4.08 1.72
C LEU A 34 1.83 -5.41 1.06
N VAL A 35 2.24 -5.59 -0.20
CA VAL A 35 1.98 -6.79 -0.99
C VAL A 35 3.22 -7.20 -1.79
N GLY A 36 3.04 -8.13 -2.72
CA GLY A 36 4.02 -8.41 -3.75
C GLY A 36 5.17 -9.28 -3.27
N SER A 37 6.24 -9.29 -4.08
CA SER A 37 7.26 -10.33 -3.98
C SER A 37 8.09 -10.28 -2.69
N CYS A 38 8.14 -9.12 -2.02
CA CYS A 38 8.82 -8.96 -0.73
C CYS A 38 8.17 -9.79 0.41
N LEU A 39 6.92 -10.25 0.23
CA LEU A 39 6.26 -11.19 1.16
C LEU A 39 6.57 -12.66 0.83
N GLU A 40 7.11 -12.93 -0.35
CA GLU A 40 7.21 -14.30 -0.89
C GLU A 40 8.66 -14.82 -0.95
N ARG A 41 9.61 -13.96 -1.31
CA ARG A 41 11.01 -14.32 -1.58
C ARG A 41 11.98 -13.18 -1.24
N ALA A 42 13.26 -13.52 -1.05
CA ALA A 42 14.31 -12.59 -0.65
C ALA A 42 14.86 -11.70 -1.78
N ASP A 43 14.72 -12.12 -3.04
CA ASP A 43 15.21 -11.45 -4.26
C ASP A 43 14.17 -10.50 -4.87
N TYR A 44 13.34 -9.87 -4.05
CA TYR A 44 12.40 -8.84 -4.51
C TYR A 44 13.15 -7.61 -5.05
N ARG A 45 12.61 -6.98 -6.09
CA ARG A 45 13.23 -5.81 -6.74
C ARG A 45 12.64 -4.49 -6.27
N ASP A 46 11.35 -4.52 -6.00
CA ASP A 46 10.47 -3.42 -5.63
C ASP A 46 9.61 -3.83 -4.42
N VAL A 47 9.15 -2.82 -3.71
CA VAL A 47 8.20 -2.93 -2.61
C VAL A 47 6.85 -2.44 -3.11
N ASP A 48 5.90 -3.37 -3.27
CA ASP A 48 4.56 -3.06 -3.74
C ASP A 48 3.68 -2.59 -2.59
N ILE A 49 3.11 -1.40 -2.72
CA ILE A 49 2.10 -0.87 -1.79
C ILE A 49 0.82 -0.60 -2.57
N ARG A 50 -0.33 -1.01 -2.01
CA ARG A 50 -1.64 -0.88 -2.64
C ARG A 50 -2.64 -0.24 -1.68
N VAL A 51 -3.45 0.69 -2.16
CA VAL A 51 -4.69 1.12 -1.50
C VAL A 51 -5.86 0.59 -2.31
N LEU A 52 -6.81 -0.03 -1.63
CA LEU A 52 -8.00 -0.63 -2.23
C LEU A 52 -9.18 0.27 -1.90
N LEU A 53 -9.72 0.96 -2.89
CA LEU A 53 -10.95 1.73 -2.72
C LEU A 53 -12.15 0.86 -3.09
N ASP A 54 -13.26 1.05 -2.39
CA ASP A 54 -14.54 0.50 -2.82
C ASP A 54 -14.85 0.93 -4.26
N ASP A 55 -15.61 0.07 -4.96
CA ASP A 55 -15.85 0.24 -6.39
C ASP A 55 -16.53 1.57 -6.71
N GLU A 56 -17.51 1.99 -5.90
CA GLU A 56 -18.28 3.22 -6.13
C GLU A 56 -17.41 4.47 -5.97
N ARG A 57 -16.61 4.53 -4.90
CA ARG A 57 -15.66 5.62 -4.64
C ARG A 57 -14.55 5.66 -5.65
N TYR A 58 -14.01 4.50 -6.04
CA TYR A 58 -13.00 4.41 -7.08
C TYR A 58 -13.53 5.00 -8.39
N ASP A 59 -14.73 4.59 -8.82
CA ASP A 59 -15.34 5.02 -10.07
C ASP A 59 -15.73 6.52 -10.02
N ALA A 60 -16.10 7.05 -8.84
CA ALA A 60 -16.37 8.46 -8.62
C ALA A 60 -15.11 9.35 -8.71
N LEU A 61 -13.98 8.90 -8.15
CA LEU A 61 -12.71 9.63 -8.16
C LEU A 61 -11.98 9.51 -9.51
N PHE A 62 -12.09 8.36 -10.17
CA PHE A 62 -11.36 8.01 -11.38
C PHE A 62 -12.30 7.52 -12.48
N PRO A 63 -13.13 8.41 -13.06
CA PRO A 63 -14.18 8.04 -14.01
C PRO A 63 -13.66 7.48 -15.34
N ARG A 64 -12.34 7.48 -15.56
CA ARG A 64 -11.67 6.77 -16.66
C ARG A 64 -10.80 5.62 -16.13
N PRO A 65 -11.38 4.47 -15.74
CA PRO A 65 -10.63 3.36 -15.17
C PRO A 65 -9.44 2.96 -16.08
N GLY A 66 -8.26 2.83 -15.47
CA GLY A 66 -7.05 2.41 -16.18
C GLY A 66 -6.29 3.51 -16.93
N SER A 67 -6.90 4.68 -17.16
CA SER A 67 -6.26 5.79 -17.90
C SER A 67 -6.50 7.17 -17.28
N ASP A 68 -7.07 7.24 -16.08
CA ASP A 68 -7.36 8.52 -15.45
C ASP A 68 -6.05 9.24 -15.03
N PRO A 69 -5.75 10.42 -15.60
CA PRO A 69 -4.54 11.18 -15.26
C PRO A 69 -4.49 11.61 -13.80
N LEU A 70 -5.63 11.82 -13.12
CA LEU A 70 -5.64 12.20 -11.71
C LEU A 70 -5.12 11.05 -10.85
N ARG A 71 -5.55 9.82 -11.13
CA ARG A 71 -5.04 8.63 -10.47
C ARG A 71 -3.51 8.54 -10.62
N HIS A 72 -3.02 8.67 -11.85
CA HIS A 72 -1.59 8.59 -12.13
C HIS A 72 -0.79 9.70 -11.45
N LEU A 73 -1.32 10.92 -11.37
CA LEU A 73 -0.67 12.00 -10.64
C LEU A 73 -0.61 11.71 -9.13
N ILE A 74 -1.69 11.18 -8.54
CA ILE A 74 -1.70 10.82 -7.13
C ILE A 74 -0.74 9.65 -6.85
N GLU A 75 -0.77 8.61 -7.68
CA GLU A 75 0.13 7.45 -7.56
C GLU A 75 1.60 7.85 -7.67
N ASP A 76 1.94 8.74 -8.60
CA ASP A 76 3.30 9.29 -8.76
C ASP A 76 3.75 10.04 -7.50
N ARG A 77 2.91 10.94 -6.98
CA ARG A 77 3.25 11.72 -5.77
C ARG A 77 3.35 10.89 -4.51
N LEU A 78 2.50 9.87 -4.38
CA LEU A 78 2.59 8.94 -3.25
C LEU A 78 3.81 8.03 -3.39
N THR A 79 4.17 7.62 -4.60
CA THR A 79 5.43 6.90 -4.86
C THR A 79 6.62 7.75 -4.43
N ASP A 80 6.70 9.01 -4.85
CA ASP A 80 7.74 9.95 -4.44
C ASP A 80 7.84 10.08 -2.91
N HIS A 81 6.69 10.21 -2.23
CA HIS A 81 6.61 10.27 -0.77
C HIS A 81 7.19 9.02 -0.11
N TYR A 82 6.80 7.84 -0.55
CA TYR A 82 7.34 6.59 -0.01
C TYR A 82 8.83 6.45 -0.28
N VAL A 83 9.30 6.77 -1.48
CA VAL A 83 10.73 6.71 -1.83
C VAL A 83 11.52 7.66 -0.93
N ALA A 84 11.05 8.90 -0.75
CA ALA A 84 11.70 9.89 0.11
C ALA A 84 11.77 9.45 1.58
N MET A 85 10.69 8.84 2.10
CA MET A 85 10.61 8.39 3.49
C MET A 85 11.41 7.12 3.77
N THR A 86 11.45 6.19 2.80
CA THR A 86 11.97 4.84 3.03
C THR A 86 13.36 4.63 2.46
N GLY A 87 13.70 5.31 1.35
CA GLY A 87 14.84 4.99 0.49
C GLY A 87 14.66 3.72 -0.35
N LEU A 88 13.48 3.08 -0.30
CA LEU A 88 13.16 1.86 -1.03
C LEU A 88 12.61 2.20 -2.42
N ARG A 89 12.80 1.28 -3.37
CA ARG A 89 12.12 1.34 -4.67
C ARG A 89 10.67 0.86 -4.49
N VAL A 90 9.75 1.81 -4.35
CA VAL A 90 8.32 1.52 -4.13
C VAL A 90 7.54 1.59 -5.44
N ASP A 91 6.60 0.66 -5.63
CA ASP A 91 5.53 0.74 -6.63
C ASP A 91 4.21 0.92 -5.88
N PHE A 92 3.62 2.12 -5.94
CA PHE A 92 2.35 2.43 -5.30
C PHE A 92 1.21 2.45 -6.30
N GLN A 93 0.08 1.79 -5.96
CA GLN A 93 -1.11 1.82 -6.81
C GLN A 93 -2.39 1.97 -6.00
N ILE A 94 -3.33 2.72 -6.56
CA ILE A 94 -4.72 2.77 -6.09
C ILE A 94 -5.53 1.82 -6.97
N GLN A 95 -6.21 0.87 -6.35
CA GLN A 95 -6.93 -0.18 -7.07
C GLN A 95 -8.40 -0.19 -6.68
N ARG A 96 -9.25 -0.43 -7.68
CA ARG A 96 -10.64 -0.82 -7.51
C ARG A 96 -10.68 -2.17 -6.80
N GLN A 97 -11.39 -2.26 -5.67
CA GLN A 97 -11.34 -3.42 -4.78
C GLN A 97 -11.72 -4.72 -5.49
N SER A 98 -12.80 -4.74 -6.29
CA SER A 98 -13.21 -5.93 -7.04
C SER A 98 -12.13 -6.45 -7.99
N ASN A 99 -11.53 -5.55 -8.79
CA ASN A 99 -10.46 -5.91 -9.73
C ASN A 99 -9.24 -6.49 -9.01
N ALA A 100 -8.87 -5.91 -7.87
CA ALA A 100 -7.72 -6.38 -7.09
C ALA A 100 -7.97 -7.76 -6.46
N ASN A 101 -9.18 -8.00 -5.96
CA ASN A 101 -9.58 -9.28 -5.39
C ASN A 101 -9.70 -10.39 -6.43
N GLU A 102 -10.13 -10.05 -7.65
CA GLU A 102 -10.16 -10.99 -8.77
C GLU A 102 -8.75 -11.36 -9.24
N LYS A 103 -7.88 -10.34 -9.41
CA LYS A 103 -6.57 -10.50 -10.04
C LYS A 103 -5.49 -11.07 -9.10
N TYR A 104 -5.53 -10.71 -7.82
CA TYR A 104 -4.48 -11.07 -6.87
C TYR A 104 -5.04 -11.91 -5.73
N ARG A 105 -4.52 -13.12 -5.61
CA ARG A 105 -4.74 -14.00 -4.46
C ARG A 105 -3.46 -14.03 -3.62
N GLY A 106 -3.58 -13.77 -2.31
CA GLY A 106 -2.41 -13.76 -1.43
C GLY A 106 -2.64 -12.97 -0.16
N VAL A 107 -1.61 -12.96 0.69
CA VAL A 107 -1.59 -12.17 1.92
C VAL A 107 -1.38 -10.70 1.57
N ARG A 108 -2.12 -9.82 2.24
CA ARG A 108 -1.91 -8.37 2.23
C ARG A 108 -1.61 -7.95 3.66
N HIS A 109 -0.46 -7.34 3.88
CA HIS A 109 -0.09 -6.87 5.21
C HIS A 109 -0.54 -5.42 5.38
N PRO A 110 -1.51 -5.13 6.28
CA PRO A 110 -1.97 -3.77 6.50
C PRO A 110 -0.82 -2.91 7.05
N LEU A 111 -0.73 -1.69 6.54
CA LEU A 111 0.18 -0.65 7.00
C LEU A 111 -0.59 0.46 7.73
N ALA A 112 0.14 1.43 8.26
CA ALA A 112 -0.38 2.54 9.09
C ALA A 112 -0.93 2.07 10.44
N LEU A 113 -0.27 1.06 11.04
CA LEU A 113 -0.66 0.51 12.34
C LEU A 113 0.09 1.14 13.52
N TYR A 114 1.23 1.82 13.29
CA TYR A 114 1.99 2.45 14.38
C TYR A 114 1.26 3.63 15.05
N LEU A 115 0.35 4.30 14.34
CA LEU A 115 -0.57 5.27 14.94
C LEU A 115 -1.90 4.59 15.23
N HIS A 116 -1.90 3.78 16.29
CA HIS A 116 -3.15 3.51 16.98
C HIS A 116 -3.50 4.79 17.75
N LEU A 117 -4.32 5.65 17.14
CA LEU A 117 -5.03 6.65 17.93
C LEU A 117 -5.87 5.86 18.96
N PRO A 118 -5.84 6.22 20.25
CA PRO A 118 -6.74 5.61 21.21
C PRO A 118 -8.16 5.81 20.69
N ASP A 119 -8.99 4.77 20.75
CA ASP A 119 -10.41 4.89 20.46
C ASP A 119 -10.93 6.05 21.31
N GLU A 120 -11.50 7.08 20.69
CA GLU A 120 -12.24 8.09 21.45
C GLU A 120 -13.39 7.33 22.12
N GLU A 121 -13.31 7.17 23.44
CA GLU A 121 -14.43 6.66 24.23
C GLU A 121 -15.61 7.63 24.05
N ASP A 122 -16.63 7.21 23.30
CA ASP A 122 -17.95 7.86 23.19
C ASP A 122 -18.67 7.94 24.56
#